data_AF-A0A0F7ZKJ8-F1
#
_entry.id   AF-A0A0F7ZKJ8-F1
#
_cell.length_a   1.000
_cell.length_b   1.000
_cell.length_c   1.000
_cell.angle_alpha   90.00
_cell.angle_beta   90.00
_cell.angle_gamma   90.00
#
_symmetry.space_group_name_H-M   'P 1'
#
loop_
_entity.id
_entity.type
_entity.pdbx_description
1 polymer ?
#
loop_
_entity_poly.entity_id
_entity_poly.type
_entity_poly.pdbx_seq_one_letter_code
_entity_poly.pdbx_strand_id
1 'polypeptide(L)'
;MFQPLKHYHAEALDLIVRDGCANITKIEFLSVIQEVRRKAFREDSILSAFKKSGLVPYDPLVVMRRIQERQERALTPPPPPAPELQSSPFNTPVTLRQLKKIAYDLQTQAKEEDFNPALKRTLDQFVRGALTQGTELLYTMRDLKRTKMAEEVTRRRRSQKNQQLKAGGVLTVDHARKIVRQKDDDALEKARKIVERADAQMRNMYKKWFGEAAKVARKYRLDGRLEPLYIVDQEGKGRFLRRG
;
A
#
# COMPACT_ATOMS: atom_id res chain seq x y z
N MET A 1 1.01 12.40 -25.32
CA MET A 1 1.51 13.39 -24.34
C MET A 1 1.23 13.01 -22.89
N PHE A 2 0.07 12.47 -22.54
CA PHE A 2 -0.27 12.14 -21.13
C PHE A 2 0.21 10.77 -20.64
N GLN A 3 0.78 9.94 -21.53
CA GLN A 3 1.27 8.61 -21.14
C GLN A 3 2.43 8.64 -20.12
N PRO A 4 3.42 9.56 -20.25
CA PRO A 4 4.41 9.80 -19.20
C PRO A 4 3.79 10.18 -17.85
N LEU A 5 2.68 10.93 -17.82
CA LEU A 5 2.00 11.28 -16.58
C LEU A 5 1.51 10.04 -15.84
N LYS A 6 0.88 9.11 -16.56
CA LYS A 6 0.44 7.82 -16.00
C LYS A 6 1.62 7.02 -15.45
N HIS A 7 2.72 6.96 -16.20
CA HIS A 7 3.94 6.23 -15.82
C HIS A 7 4.54 6.79 -14.52
N TYR A 8 4.91 8.07 -14.51
CA TYR A 8 5.56 8.69 -13.35
C TYR A 8 4.64 8.78 -12.13
N HIS A 9 3.33 8.89 -12.34
CA HIS A 9 2.38 8.78 -11.24
C HIS A 9 2.39 7.38 -10.63
N ALA A 10 2.30 6.33 -11.45
CA ALA A 10 2.35 4.95 -10.96
C ALA A 10 3.66 4.64 -10.22
N GLU A 11 4.80 5.10 -10.76
CA GLU A 11 6.11 5.00 -10.11
C GLU A 11 6.14 5.70 -8.75
N ALA A 12 5.62 6.93 -8.65
CA ALA A 12 5.53 7.66 -7.39
C ALA A 12 4.63 6.97 -6.35
N LEU A 13 3.50 6.38 -6.78
CA LEU A 13 2.64 5.61 -5.88
C LEU A 13 3.33 4.33 -5.39
N ASP A 14 4.08 3.64 -6.24
CA ASP A 14 4.80 2.41 -5.85
C ASP A 14 5.83 2.70 -4.76
N LEU A 15 6.57 3.81 -4.88
CA LEU A 15 7.50 4.26 -3.83
C LEU A 15 6.77 4.58 -2.51
N ILE A 16 5.69 5.35 -2.56
CA ILE A 16 4.87 5.70 -1.37
C ILE A 16 4.36 4.43 -0.65
N VAL A 17 3.91 3.43 -1.43
CA VAL A 17 3.40 2.17 -0.88
C VAL A 17 4.53 1.34 -0.27
N ARG A 18 5.70 1.27 -0.92
CA ARG A 18 6.89 0.57 -0.41
C ARG A 18 7.40 1.18 0.90
N ASP A 19 7.28 2.48 1.07
CA ASP A 19 7.61 3.20 2.31
C ASP A 19 6.56 3.01 3.43
N GLY A 20 5.57 2.13 3.21
CA GLY A 20 4.59 1.72 4.22
C GLY A 20 3.31 2.54 4.24
N CYS A 21 3.13 3.48 3.29
CA CYS A 21 1.88 4.23 3.18
C CYS A 21 0.85 3.49 2.32
N ALA A 22 0.11 2.58 2.95
CA ALA A 22 -0.93 1.78 2.30
C ALA A 22 -2.15 2.59 1.81
N ASN A 23 -2.38 3.77 2.38
CA ASN A 23 -3.57 4.60 2.11
C ASN A 23 -3.16 6.01 1.69
N ILE A 24 -3.15 6.22 0.37
CA ILE A 24 -2.80 7.48 -0.27
C ILE A 24 -3.99 8.44 -0.19
N THR A 25 -3.85 9.51 0.60
CA THR A 25 -4.86 10.56 0.73
C THR A 25 -4.46 11.81 -0.06
N LYS A 26 -5.24 12.88 0.10
CA LYS A 26 -4.99 14.15 -0.58
C LYS A 26 -3.59 14.70 -0.28
N ILE A 27 -3.06 14.47 0.92
CA ILE A 27 -1.75 15.02 1.32
C ILE A 27 -0.62 14.33 0.55
N GLU A 28 -0.63 12.99 0.51
CA GLU A 28 0.36 12.19 -0.19
C GLU A 28 0.26 12.37 -1.71
N PHE A 29 -0.96 12.52 -2.24
CA PHE A 29 -1.14 12.87 -3.65
C PHE A 29 -0.54 14.25 -3.96
N LEU A 30 -0.83 15.26 -3.15
CA LEU A 30 -0.35 16.63 -3.37
C LEU A 30 1.16 16.77 -3.18
N SER A 31 1.79 15.95 -2.34
CA SER A 31 3.24 16.00 -2.14
C SER A 31 4.02 15.54 -3.38
N VAL A 32 3.48 14.60 -4.18
CA VAL A 32 4.19 14.04 -5.34
C VAL A 32 3.71 14.58 -6.69
N ILE A 33 2.46 15.06 -6.80
CA ILE A 33 1.87 15.43 -8.09
C ILE A 33 2.66 16.51 -8.84
N GLN A 34 3.29 17.44 -8.12
CA GLN A 34 4.07 18.52 -8.74
C GLN A 34 5.34 17.98 -9.40
N GLU A 35 6.02 17.03 -8.75
CA GLU A 35 7.21 16.40 -9.32
C GLU A 35 6.83 15.50 -10.51
N VAL A 36 5.75 14.74 -10.39
CA VAL A 36 5.20 13.91 -11.47
C VAL A 36 4.87 14.76 -12.71
N ARG A 37 4.24 15.92 -12.52
CA ARG A 37 3.94 16.87 -13.62
C ARG A 37 5.22 17.39 -14.28
N ARG A 38 6.23 17.75 -13.49
CA ARG A 38 7.54 18.21 -14.00
C ARG A 38 8.23 17.14 -14.86
N LYS A 39 8.16 15.87 -14.45
CA LYS A 39 8.72 14.74 -15.22
C LYS A 39 7.89 14.46 -16.49
N ALA A 40 6.57 14.54 -16.39
CA ALA A 40 5.66 14.19 -17.48
C ALA A 40 5.57 15.26 -18.60
N PHE A 41 5.55 16.53 -18.22
CA PHE A 41 5.31 17.66 -19.12
C PHE A 41 6.59 18.44 -19.38
N ARG A 42 7.45 17.86 -20.21
CA ARG A 42 8.63 18.54 -20.73
C ARG A 42 8.26 19.56 -21.80
N GLU A 43 8.98 20.67 -21.84
CA GLU A 43 8.81 21.74 -22.83
C GLU A 43 8.88 21.20 -24.26
N ASP A 44 9.93 20.43 -24.59
CA ASP A 44 10.10 19.80 -25.91
C ASP A 44 8.88 18.97 -26.33
N SER A 45 8.32 18.21 -25.38
CA SER A 45 7.15 17.34 -25.60
C SER A 45 5.88 18.16 -25.82
N ILE A 46 5.72 19.28 -25.10
CA ILE A 46 4.62 20.22 -25.28
C ILE A 46 4.75 20.84 -26.68
N LEU A 47 5.86 21.48 -27.00
CA LEU A 47 6.10 22.13 -28.29
C LEU A 47 5.94 21.15 -29.46
N SER A 48 6.47 19.94 -29.33
CA SER A 48 6.29 18.87 -30.32
C SER A 48 4.83 18.49 -30.50
N ALA A 49 4.04 18.41 -29.42
CA ALA A 49 2.62 18.12 -29.50
C ALA A 49 1.84 19.24 -30.23
N PHE A 50 2.10 20.50 -29.89
CA PHE A 50 1.49 21.67 -30.56
C PHE A 50 1.86 21.74 -32.05
N LYS A 51 3.10 21.42 -32.41
CA LYS A 51 3.54 21.31 -33.79
C LYS A 51 2.84 20.16 -34.52
N LYS A 52 2.73 18.99 -33.88
CA LYS A 52 2.04 17.81 -34.44
C LYS A 52 0.53 17.99 -34.58
N SER A 53 -0.08 18.94 -33.89
CA SER A 53 -1.48 19.31 -34.07
C SER A 53 -1.67 20.47 -35.05
N GLY A 54 -0.59 21.06 -35.59
CA GLY A 54 -0.68 22.23 -36.46
C GLY A 54 -1.23 23.46 -35.75
N LEU A 55 -1.04 23.57 -34.43
CA LEU A 55 -1.46 24.74 -33.66
C LEU A 55 -0.35 25.80 -33.62
N VAL A 56 0.90 25.35 -33.46
CA VAL A 56 2.07 26.24 -33.39
C VAL A 56 3.24 25.65 -34.19
N PRO A 57 3.65 26.29 -35.30
CA PRO A 57 2.90 27.33 -36.03
C PRO A 57 1.55 26.79 -36.52
N TYR A 58 0.60 27.70 -36.79
CA TYR A 58 -0.74 27.32 -37.24
C TYR A 58 -0.69 26.72 -38.65
N ASP A 59 -1.07 25.44 -38.78
CA ASP A 59 -1.18 24.69 -40.03
C ASP A 59 -2.34 23.68 -39.94
N PRO A 60 -3.55 24.03 -40.42
CA PRO A 60 -4.72 23.16 -40.34
C PRO A 60 -4.58 21.89 -41.20
N LEU A 61 -3.69 21.88 -42.21
CA LEU A 61 -3.52 20.74 -43.12
C LEU A 61 -2.96 19.50 -42.40
N VAL A 62 -2.23 19.69 -41.30
CA VAL A 62 -1.72 18.59 -40.46
C VAL A 62 -2.86 17.70 -39.93
N VAL A 63 -3.97 18.32 -39.50
CA VAL A 63 -5.13 17.59 -38.96
C VAL A 63 -5.99 17.05 -40.09
N MET A 64 -6.22 17.85 -41.15
CA MET A 64 -7.03 17.44 -42.30
C MET A 64 -6.49 16.17 -42.97
N ARG A 65 -5.17 16.08 -43.21
CA ARG A 65 -4.53 14.88 -43.76
C ARG A 65 -4.74 13.63 -42.90
N ARG A 66 -4.62 13.76 -41.57
CA ARG A 66 -4.85 12.65 -40.64
C ARG A 66 -6.29 12.16 -40.63
N ILE A 67 -7.27 13.06 -40.79
CA ILE A 67 -8.69 12.69 -40.88
C ILE A 67 -8.92 11.88 -42.15
N GLN A 68 -8.38 12.34 -43.28
CA GLN A 68 -8.50 11.67 -44.57
C GLN A 68 -7.87 10.26 -44.54
N GLU A 69 -6.63 10.13 -44.06
CA GLU A 69 -5.98 8.82 -43.87
C GLU A 69 -6.79 7.86 -42.97
N ARG A 70 -7.46 8.39 -41.94
CA ARG A 70 -8.26 7.58 -41.03
C ARG A 70 -9.56 7.11 -41.68
N GLN A 71 -10.19 7.95 -42.50
CA GLN A 71 -11.36 7.56 -43.28
C GLN A 71 -11.01 6.47 -44.28
N GLU A 72 -9.86 6.58 -44.94
CA GLU A 72 -9.35 5.55 -45.87
C GLU A 72 -9.08 4.20 -45.14
N ARG A 73 -8.51 4.22 -43.93
CA ARG A 73 -8.29 2.99 -43.13
C ARG A 73 -9.56 2.38 -42.52
N ALA A 74 -10.60 3.19 -42.27
CA ALA A 74 -11.86 2.69 -41.72
C ALA A 74 -12.60 1.74 -42.67
N LEU A 75 -12.16 1.65 -43.93
CA LEU A 75 -12.68 0.72 -44.95
C LEU A 75 -12.15 -0.71 -44.80
N THR A 76 -11.28 -1.00 -43.83
CA THR A 76 -10.78 -2.36 -43.60
C THR A 76 -11.82 -3.21 -42.86
N PRO A 77 -12.21 -4.40 -43.35
CA PRO A 77 -13.23 -5.22 -42.71
C PRO A 77 -12.81 -5.67 -41.29
N PRO A 78 -13.79 -5.92 -40.40
CA PRO A 78 -13.51 -6.28 -39.01
C PRO A 78 -12.74 -7.61 -38.92
N PRO A 79 -11.85 -7.75 -37.92
CA PRO A 79 -11.15 -9.00 -37.68
C PRO A 79 -12.15 -10.12 -37.34
N PRO A 80 -11.85 -11.39 -37.74
CA PRO A 80 -12.69 -12.53 -37.41
C PRO A 80 -12.82 -12.69 -35.88
N PRO A 81 -13.96 -13.22 -35.39
CA PRO A 81 -14.19 -13.40 -33.97
C PRO A 81 -13.14 -14.31 -33.35
N ALA A 82 -12.59 -13.90 -32.21
CA ALA A 82 -11.59 -14.67 -31.47
C ALA A 82 -12.21 -15.97 -30.92
N PRO A 83 -11.46 -17.09 -30.91
CA PRO A 83 -11.95 -18.35 -30.36
C PRO A 83 -12.24 -18.23 -28.87
N GLU A 84 -13.38 -18.78 -28.45
CA GLU A 84 -13.81 -18.80 -27.06
C GLU A 84 -12.82 -19.59 -26.20
N LEU A 85 -12.14 -18.90 -25.29
CA LEU A 85 -11.26 -19.53 -24.30
C LEU A 85 -12.10 -20.42 -23.36
N GLN A 86 -12.05 -21.73 -23.58
CA GLN A 86 -12.62 -22.72 -22.67
C GLN A 86 -11.76 -22.81 -21.39
N SER A 87 -12.30 -22.36 -20.27
CA SER A 87 -11.69 -22.50 -18.94
C SER A 87 -12.00 -23.88 -18.35
N SER A 88 -10.99 -24.52 -17.74
CA SER A 88 -10.99 -25.82 -17.04
C SER A 88 -12.27 -26.18 -16.23
N PRO A 89 -12.69 -27.47 -16.22
CA PRO A 89 -13.96 -27.94 -15.62
C PRO A 89 -13.96 -28.13 -14.09
N PHE A 90 -12.85 -27.90 -13.38
CA PHE A 90 -12.74 -28.23 -11.94
C PHE A 90 -12.61 -27.03 -10.98
N ASN A 91 -12.94 -25.82 -11.40
CA ASN A 91 -12.79 -24.65 -10.53
C ASN A 91 -14.09 -24.28 -9.82
N THR A 92 -14.04 -24.18 -8.49
CA THR A 92 -15.07 -23.52 -7.67
C THR A 92 -15.29 -22.11 -8.21
N PRO A 93 -16.53 -21.67 -8.47
CA PRO A 93 -16.79 -20.33 -8.96
C PRO A 93 -16.36 -19.29 -7.92
N VAL A 94 -15.32 -18.52 -8.21
CA VAL A 94 -14.78 -17.48 -7.32
C VAL A 94 -15.48 -16.13 -7.54
N THR A 95 -16.22 -16.00 -8.63
CA THR A 95 -16.92 -14.76 -9.00
C THR A 95 -18.39 -15.01 -9.29
N LEU A 96 -19.24 -14.01 -9.04
CA LEU A 96 -20.66 -14.08 -9.41
C LEU A 96 -20.90 -14.36 -10.89
N ARG A 97 -20.00 -13.91 -11.76
CA ARG A 97 -20.10 -14.17 -13.20
C ARG A 97 -19.89 -15.65 -13.52
N GLN A 98 -18.89 -16.28 -12.90
CA GLN A 98 -18.66 -17.71 -13.03
C GLN A 98 -19.82 -18.52 -12.43
N LEU A 99 -20.33 -18.09 -11.27
CA LEU A 99 -21.50 -18.72 -10.65
C LEU A 99 -22.73 -18.64 -11.56
N LYS A 100 -23.00 -17.49 -12.18
CA LYS A 100 -24.09 -17.32 -13.16
C LYS A 100 -23.92 -18.20 -14.39
N LYS A 101 -22.68 -18.38 -14.86
CA LYS A 101 -22.38 -19.25 -16.01
C LYS A 101 -22.72 -20.71 -15.67
N ILE A 102 -22.20 -21.22 -14.55
CA ILE A 102 -22.49 -22.58 -14.08
C ILE A 102 -23.99 -22.78 -13.83
N ALA A 103 -24.66 -21.79 -13.23
CA ALA A 103 -26.10 -21.82 -13.04
C ALA A 103 -26.88 -21.94 -14.36
N TYR A 104 -26.47 -21.20 -15.39
CA TYR A 104 -27.07 -21.25 -16.72
C TYR A 104 -26.84 -22.61 -17.40
N ASP A 105 -25.61 -23.12 -17.32
CA ASP A 105 -25.24 -24.42 -17.89
C ASP A 105 -26.05 -25.55 -17.22
N LEU A 106 -26.16 -25.54 -15.88
CA LEU A 106 -26.96 -26.51 -15.12
C LEU A 106 -28.45 -26.43 -15.43
N GLN A 107 -29.01 -25.22 -15.56
CA GLN A 107 -30.41 -25.03 -15.93
C GLN A 107 -30.71 -25.48 -17.36
N THR A 108 -29.73 -25.37 -18.25
CA THR A 108 -29.85 -25.82 -19.66
C THR A 108 -29.82 -27.34 -19.72
N GLN A 109 -28.86 -27.99 -19.06
CA GLN A 109 -28.79 -29.45 -18.94
C GLN A 109 -30.04 -30.04 -18.26
N ALA A 110 -30.55 -29.39 -17.22
CA ALA A 110 -31.77 -29.81 -16.53
C ALA A 110 -33.04 -29.76 -17.41
N LYS A 111 -33.04 -28.98 -18.50
CA LYS A 111 -34.15 -28.92 -19.46
C LYS A 111 -34.02 -30.00 -20.53
N GLU A 112 -32.80 -30.30 -20.96
CA GLU A 112 -32.50 -31.26 -22.03
C GLU A 112 -32.57 -32.71 -21.55
N GLU A 113 -32.22 -32.98 -20.29
CA GLU A 113 -32.25 -34.33 -19.72
C GLU A 113 -33.56 -34.66 -18.99
N ASP A 114 -33.91 -35.95 -19.00
CA ASP A 114 -35.13 -36.51 -18.44
C ASP A 114 -35.00 -36.75 -16.92
N PHE A 115 -34.68 -35.70 -16.17
CA PHE A 115 -34.60 -35.77 -14.71
C PHE A 115 -35.98 -35.90 -14.07
N ASN A 116 -36.04 -36.58 -12.92
CA ASN A 116 -37.21 -36.58 -12.03
C ASN A 116 -37.64 -35.12 -11.72
N PRO A 117 -38.93 -34.77 -11.85
CA PRO A 117 -39.43 -33.41 -11.60
C PRO A 117 -39.13 -32.89 -10.19
N ALA A 118 -39.03 -33.76 -9.19
CA ALA A 118 -38.62 -33.37 -7.84
C ALA A 118 -37.16 -32.86 -7.82
N LEU A 119 -36.26 -33.54 -8.54
CA LEU A 119 -34.85 -33.20 -8.63
C LEU A 119 -34.66 -31.87 -9.38
N LYS A 120 -35.40 -31.65 -10.49
CA LYS A 120 -35.38 -30.38 -11.23
C LYS A 120 -35.75 -29.18 -10.34
N ARG A 121 -36.76 -29.33 -9.48
CA ARG A 121 -37.17 -28.28 -8.53
C ARG A 121 -36.10 -27.99 -7.47
N THR A 122 -35.52 -29.03 -6.89
CA THR A 122 -34.46 -28.88 -5.88
C THR A 122 -33.22 -28.19 -6.47
N LEU A 123 -32.85 -28.53 -7.71
CA LEU A 123 -31.75 -27.87 -8.42
C LEU A 123 -32.05 -26.39 -8.70
N ASP A 124 -33.25 -26.06 -9.19
CA ASP A 124 -33.62 -24.67 -9.44
C ASP A 124 -33.63 -23.85 -8.14
N GLN A 125 -34.13 -24.42 -7.05
CA GLN A 125 -34.09 -23.80 -5.73
C GLN A 125 -32.65 -23.57 -5.24
N PHE A 126 -31.77 -24.55 -5.42
CA PHE A 126 -30.35 -24.43 -5.08
C PHE A 126 -29.65 -23.34 -5.90
N VAL A 127 -29.85 -23.32 -7.22
CA VAL A 127 -29.26 -22.32 -8.12
C VAL A 127 -29.71 -20.92 -7.75
N ARG A 128 -31.01 -20.72 -7.49
CA ARG A 128 -31.54 -19.42 -7.04
C ARG A 128 -30.94 -19.01 -5.71
N GLY A 129 -30.86 -19.93 -4.74
CA GLY A 129 -30.25 -19.67 -3.42
C GLY A 129 -28.77 -19.31 -3.50
N ALA A 130 -28.00 -19.99 -4.35
CA ALA A 130 -26.59 -19.69 -4.55
C ALA A 130 -26.39 -18.30 -5.18
N LEU A 131 -27.23 -17.92 -6.15
CA LEU A 131 -27.19 -16.60 -6.76
C LEU A 131 -27.58 -15.48 -5.79
N THR A 132 -28.62 -15.67 -4.97
CA THR A 132 -29.02 -14.66 -3.97
C THR A 132 -27.93 -14.47 -2.93
N GLN A 133 -27.41 -15.55 -2.35
CA GLN A 133 -26.31 -15.50 -1.37
C GLN A 133 -25.07 -14.84 -1.96
N GLY A 134 -24.70 -15.17 -3.20
CA GLY A 134 -23.56 -14.55 -3.86
C GLY A 134 -23.75 -13.04 -4.09
N THR A 135 -24.98 -12.61 -4.43
CA THR A 135 -25.27 -11.17 -4.58
C THR A 135 -25.26 -10.44 -3.24
N GLU A 136 -25.84 -11.03 -2.20
CA GLU A 136 -25.81 -10.49 -0.84
C GLU A 136 -24.37 -10.38 -0.33
N LEU A 137 -23.53 -11.37 -0.59
CA LEU A 137 -22.10 -11.32 -0.26
C LEU A 137 -21.40 -10.14 -0.96
N LEU A 138 -21.68 -9.90 -2.25
CA LEU A 138 -21.09 -8.74 -2.93
C LEU A 138 -21.55 -7.41 -2.33
N TYR A 139 -22.83 -7.28 -1.99
CA TYR A 139 -23.35 -6.06 -1.35
C TYR A 139 -22.73 -5.86 0.03
N THR A 140 -22.70 -6.89 0.87
CA THR A 140 -22.11 -6.82 2.22
C THR A 140 -20.62 -6.51 2.17
N MET A 141 -19.85 -7.12 1.25
CA MET A 141 -18.44 -6.77 1.06
C MET A 141 -18.25 -5.31 0.64
N ARG A 142 -19.11 -4.79 -0.24
CA ARG A 142 -19.08 -3.38 -0.67
C ARG A 142 -19.40 -2.43 0.48
N ASP A 143 -20.38 -2.77 1.30
CA ASP A 143 -20.78 -1.96 2.44
C ASP A 143 -19.75 -2.03 3.58
N LEU A 144 -19.17 -3.20 3.86
CA LEU A 144 -18.04 -3.34 4.76
C LEU A 144 -16.84 -2.51 4.31
N LYS A 145 -16.56 -2.45 3.02
CA LYS A 145 -15.50 -1.60 2.48
C LYS A 145 -15.80 -0.12 2.73
N ARG A 146 -17.06 0.31 2.52
CA ARG A 146 -17.51 1.70 2.78
C ARG A 146 -17.44 2.05 4.26
N THR A 147 -17.91 1.17 5.15
CA THR A 147 -17.89 1.41 6.61
C THR A 147 -16.48 1.47 7.14
N LYS A 148 -15.58 0.55 6.72
CA LYS A 148 -14.16 0.60 7.08
C LYS A 148 -13.48 1.89 6.61
N MET A 149 -13.77 2.34 5.39
CA MET A 149 -13.25 3.62 4.90
C MET A 149 -13.76 4.80 5.74
N ALA A 150 -15.06 4.82 6.06
CA ALA A 150 -15.65 5.87 6.89
C ALA A 150 -15.08 5.86 8.33
N GLU A 151 -14.89 4.67 8.90
CA GLU A 151 -14.26 4.47 10.21
C GLU A 151 -12.81 4.96 10.20
N GLU A 152 -12.03 4.66 9.16
CA GLU A 152 -10.66 5.15 9.05
C GLU A 152 -10.60 6.67 8.90
N VAL A 153 -11.48 7.27 8.08
CA VAL A 153 -11.58 8.72 7.92
C VAL A 153 -11.98 9.38 9.24
N THR A 154 -12.95 8.82 9.96
CA THR A 154 -13.37 9.34 11.27
C THR A 154 -12.29 9.17 12.33
N ARG A 155 -11.56 8.05 12.35
CA ARG A 155 -10.38 7.83 13.20
C ARG A 155 -9.30 8.88 12.94
N ARG A 156 -8.97 9.14 11.67
CA ARG A 156 -8.02 10.19 11.27
C ARG A 156 -8.50 11.60 11.65
N ARG A 157 -9.79 11.90 11.47
CA ARG A 157 -10.37 13.19 11.91
C ARG A 157 -10.37 13.34 13.41
N ARG A 158 -10.64 12.28 14.18
CA ARG A 158 -10.60 12.27 15.65
C ARG A 158 -9.17 12.47 16.16
N SER A 159 -8.17 11.82 15.57
CA SER A 159 -6.77 12.03 15.94
C SER A 159 -6.30 13.46 15.66
N GLN A 160 -6.87 14.12 14.64
CA GLN A 160 -6.60 15.53 14.34
C GLN A 160 -7.45 16.53 15.15
N LYS A 161 -8.66 16.16 15.61
CA LYS A 161 -9.59 17.05 16.34
C LYS A 161 -9.08 17.51 17.70
N ASN A 162 -8.16 16.77 18.32
CA ASN A 162 -7.57 17.16 19.59
C ASN A 162 -6.49 18.26 19.43
N GLN A 163 -6.22 18.70 18.21
CA GLN A 163 -5.33 19.83 17.96
C GLN A 163 -6.16 21.13 17.99
N GLN A 164 -6.30 21.73 19.16
CA GLN A 164 -6.84 23.08 19.28
C GLN A 164 -5.92 24.05 18.52
N LEU A 165 -6.33 24.44 17.31
CA LEU A 165 -5.92 25.72 16.76
C LEU A 165 -6.59 26.76 17.66
N LYS A 166 -5.82 27.68 18.24
CA LYS A 166 -6.29 28.60 19.28
C LYS A 166 -7.67 29.17 18.92
N ALA A 167 -8.61 29.09 19.86
CA ALA A 167 -9.96 29.60 19.72
C ALA A 167 -9.93 31.14 19.68
N GLY A 168 -10.04 31.70 18.48
CA GLY A 168 -10.23 33.14 18.26
C GLY A 168 -8.97 33.88 17.81
N GLY A 169 -8.98 34.35 16.57
CA GLY A 169 -7.94 35.18 15.95
C GLY A 169 -7.65 34.81 14.50
N VAL A 170 -7.28 35.78 13.65
CA VAL A 170 -6.84 35.52 12.28
C VAL A 170 -5.46 34.88 12.32
N LEU A 171 -5.34 33.66 11.80
CA LEU A 171 -4.06 32.95 11.69
C LEU A 171 -3.17 33.65 10.65
N THR A 172 -2.13 34.36 11.10
CA THR A 172 -1.13 34.96 10.22
C THR A 172 -0.13 33.92 9.70
N VAL A 173 0.43 34.18 8.51
CA VAL A 173 1.38 33.26 7.83
C VAL A 173 2.59 32.94 8.71
N ASP A 174 3.12 33.92 9.42
CA ASP A 174 4.28 33.72 10.31
C ASP A 174 3.93 32.88 11.54
N HIS A 175 2.72 33.03 12.08
CA HIS A 175 2.24 32.17 13.15
C HIS A 175 2.10 30.72 12.68
N ALA A 176 1.58 30.50 11.47
CA ALA A 176 1.49 29.17 10.87
C ALA A 176 2.88 28.54 10.68
N ARG A 177 3.87 29.30 10.18
CA ARG A 177 5.26 28.83 10.05
C ARG A 177 5.89 28.46 11.38
N LYS A 178 5.62 29.24 12.44
CA LYS A 178 6.11 28.95 13.79
C LYS A 178 5.52 27.65 14.35
N ILE A 179 4.23 27.40 14.11
CA ILE A 179 3.56 26.14 14.51
C ILE A 179 4.20 24.93 13.80
N VAL A 180 4.55 25.07 12.51
CA VAL A 180 5.22 23.98 11.78
C VAL A 180 6.60 23.67 12.37
N ARG A 181 7.43 24.70 12.62
CA ARG A 181 8.75 24.51 13.24
C ARG A 181 8.66 23.84 14.60
N GLN A 182 7.72 24.27 15.45
CA GLN A 182 7.50 23.64 16.76
C GLN A 182 7.12 22.16 16.63
N LYS A 183 6.32 21.78 15.63
CA LYS A 183 5.99 20.37 15.38
C LYS A 183 7.20 19.55 14.96
N ASP A 184 8.06 20.11 14.11
CA ASP A 184 9.28 19.45 13.66
C ASP A 184 10.24 19.24 14.83
N ASP A 185 10.38 20.25 15.70
CA ASP A 185 11.20 20.19 16.92
C ASP A 185 10.63 19.15 17.92
N ASP A 186 9.32 19.15 18.16
CA ASP A 186 8.65 18.17 19.03
C ASP A 186 8.82 16.73 18.50
N ALA A 187 8.79 16.55 17.16
CA ALA A 187 9.00 15.25 16.53
C ALA A 187 10.45 14.78 16.68
N LEU A 188 11.42 15.69 16.50
CA LEU A 188 12.84 15.43 16.75
C LEU A 188 13.08 15.03 18.22
N GLU A 189 12.47 15.73 19.18
CA GLU A 189 12.62 15.40 20.60
C GLU A 189 12.03 14.02 20.94
N LYS A 190 10.87 13.67 20.37
CA LYS A 190 10.28 12.33 20.54
C LYS A 190 11.18 11.24 19.95
N ALA A 191 11.74 11.47 18.76
CA ALA A 191 12.68 10.54 18.13
C ALA A 191 13.93 10.33 19.02
N ARG A 192 14.50 11.41 19.57
CA ARG A 192 15.63 11.33 20.51
C ARG A 192 15.30 10.49 21.74
N LYS A 193 14.13 10.70 22.36
CA LYS A 193 13.68 9.92 23.52
C LYS A 193 13.52 8.42 23.20
N ILE A 194 13.11 8.06 21.99
CA ILE A 194 13.00 6.67 21.56
C ILE A 194 14.39 6.04 21.45
N VAL A 195 15.34 6.73 20.81
CA VAL A 195 16.73 6.28 20.69
C VAL A 195 17.38 6.13 22.07
N GLU A 196 17.23 7.12 22.96
CA GLU A 196 17.78 7.05 24.32
C GLU A 196 17.22 5.85 25.12
N ARG A 197 15.93 5.55 24.98
CA ARG A 197 15.32 4.37 25.61
C ARG A 197 15.88 3.07 25.04
N ALA A 198 16.04 2.99 23.72
CA ALA A 198 16.64 1.82 23.07
C ALA A 198 18.10 1.63 23.54
N ASP A 199 18.88 2.70 23.62
CA ASP A 199 20.26 2.66 24.12
C ASP A 199 20.33 2.26 25.59
N ALA A 200 19.42 2.76 26.42
CA ALA A 200 19.33 2.37 27.83
C ALA A 200 18.97 0.89 27.99
N GLN A 201 18.05 0.39 27.16
CA GLN A 201 17.71 -1.04 27.10
C GLN A 201 18.92 -1.88 26.70
N MET A 202 19.65 -1.48 25.65
CA MET A 202 20.87 -2.16 25.21
C MET A 202 21.94 -2.19 26.30
N ARG A 203 22.21 -1.05 26.95
CA ARG A 203 23.16 -0.97 28.09
C ARG A 203 22.76 -1.90 29.23
N ASN A 204 21.47 -1.94 29.57
CA ASN A 204 20.96 -2.83 30.61
C ASN A 204 21.07 -4.32 30.22
N MET A 205 20.85 -4.66 28.95
CA MET A 205 21.06 -6.01 28.43
C MET A 205 22.54 -6.42 28.52
N TYR A 206 23.46 -5.57 28.05
CA TYR A 206 24.90 -5.84 28.17
C TYR A 206 25.33 -6.01 29.63
N LYS A 207 24.88 -5.13 30.53
CA LYS A 207 25.18 -5.22 31.96
C LYS A 207 24.73 -6.57 32.55
N LYS A 208 23.54 -7.05 32.18
CA LYS A 208 23.05 -8.38 32.59
C LYS A 208 23.93 -9.49 32.01
N TRP A 209 24.23 -9.44 30.71
CA TRP A 209 25.03 -10.45 30.05
C TRP A 209 26.45 -10.57 30.63
N PHE A 210 27.15 -9.44 30.79
CA PHE A 210 28.46 -9.41 31.45
C PHE A 210 28.38 -9.85 32.92
N GLY A 211 27.30 -9.50 33.62
CA GLY A 211 27.05 -9.94 34.99
C GLY A 211 26.94 -11.46 35.11
N GLU A 212 26.15 -12.10 34.23
CA GLU A 212 26.02 -13.56 34.17
C GLU A 212 27.32 -14.25 33.75
N ALA A 213 28.00 -13.74 32.71
CA ALA A 213 29.31 -14.23 32.30
C ALA A 213 30.34 -14.15 33.45
N ALA A 214 30.34 -13.06 34.22
CA ALA A 214 31.21 -12.92 35.39
C ALA A 214 30.88 -13.90 36.51
N LYS A 215 29.60 -14.24 36.72
CA LYS A 215 29.19 -15.29 37.68
C LYS A 215 29.69 -16.67 37.26
N VAL A 216 29.51 -17.05 35.99
CA VAL A 216 30.00 -18.32 35.44
C VAL A 216 31.53 -18.39 35.54
N ALA A 217 32.22 -17.33 35.15
CA ALA A 217 33.67 -17.27 35.21
C ALA A 217 34.21 -17.31 36.65
N ARG A 218 33.47 -16.78 37.64
CA ARG A 218 33.80 -16.97 39.06
C ARG A 218 33.66 -18.43 39.48
N LYS A 219 32.57 -19.09 39.12
CA LYS A 219 32.35 -20.51 39.39
C LYS A 219 33.47 -21.38 38.82
N TYR A 220 33.84 -21.19 37.56
CA TYR A 220 34.94 -21.95 36.94
C TYR A 220 36.30 -21.73 37.58
N ARG A 221 36.57 -20.56 38.16
CA ARG A 221 37.80 -20.29 38.91
C ARG A 221 37.84 -20.99 40.28
N LEU A 222 36.68 -21.14 40.92
CA LEU A 222 36.52 -21.94 42.14
C LEU A 222 36.70 -23.42 41.83
N ASP A 223 36.07 -23.91 40.75
CA ASP A 223 36.16 -25.30 40.29
C ASP A 223 37.53 -25.66 39.67
N GLY A 224 38.49 -24.72 39.64
CA GLY A 224 39.84 -24.92 39.13
C GLY A 224 39.98 -25.02 37.60
N ARG A 225 38.91 -24.78 36.84
CA ARG A 225 38.89 -24.82 35.36
C ARG A 225 39.48 -23.56 34.71
N LEU A 226 39.58 -22.46 35.45
CA LEU A 226 40.16 -21.19 35.02
C LEU A 226 41.20 -20.70 36.04
N GLU A 227 42.22 -19.98 35.55
CA GLU A 227 43.26 -19.39 36.40
C GLU A 227 42.70 -18.33 37.38
N PRO A 228 43.27 -18.21 38.59
CA PRO A 228 42.88 -17.20 39.57
C PRO A 228 42.96 -15.78 39.00
N LEU A 229 41.91 -14.99 39.22
CA LEU A 229 41.88 -13.62 38.72
C LEU A 229 42.75 -12.71 39.58
N TYR A 230 43.75 -12.06 38.98
CA TYR A 230 44.53 -11.00 39.62
C TYR A 230 43.80 -9.66 39.46
N ILE A 231 43.44 -9.03 40.57
CA ILE A 231 42.81 -7.71 40.61
C ILE A 231 43.88 -6.69 40.96
N VAL A 232 44.12 -5.75 40.05
CA VAL A 232 45.03 -4.63 40.27
C VAL A 232 44.25 -3.52 40.98
N ASP A 233 44.59 -3.24 42.24
CA ASP A 233 43.93 -2.20 43.05
C ASP A 233 44.60 -0.83 42.82
N GLN A 234 45.92 -0.79 42.51
CA GLN A 234 46.70 0.40 42.13
C GLN A 234 47.85 0.01 41.16
N GLU A 235 48.43 0.96 40.42
CA GLU A 235 49.61 0.69 39.57
C GLU A 235 50.73 0.03 40.37
N GLY A 236 51.01 -1.25 40.08
CA GLY A 236 52.03 -2.06 40.76
C GLY A 236 51.57 -2.81 42.02
N LYS A 237 50.30 -2.68 42.46
CA LYS A 237 49.74 -3.45 43.59
C LYS A 237 48.43 -4.12 43.22
N GLY A 238 48.39 -5.42 43.35
CA GLY A 238 47.18 -6.22 43.15
C GLY A 238 47.14 -7.47 44.01
N ARG A 239 45.97 -8.07 44.08
CA ARG A 239 45.71 -9.29 44.84
C ARG A 239 44.98 -10.30 43.98
N PHE A 240 45.30 -11.58 44.18
CA PHE A 240 44.48 -12.65 43.61
C PHE A 240 43.15 -12.73 44.35
N LEU A 241 42.06 -12.87 43.59
CA LEU A 241 40.75 -13.15 44.15
C LEU A 241 40.83 -14.49 44.91
N ARG A 242 40.73 -14.44 46.24
CA ARG A 242 40.85 -15.62 47.11
C ARG A 242 39.83 -16.69 46.66
N ARG A 243 40.30 -17.93 46.47
CA ARG A 243 39.42 -19.10 46.40
C ARG A 243 38.78 -19.22 47.79
N GLY A 244 37.48 -18.95 47.87
CA GLY A 244 36.67 -19.26 49.05
C GLY A 244 36.51 -20.76 49.16
#